data_AF-A0A2E7NY61-F1
#
_entry.id   AF-A0A2E7NY61-F1
#
_cell.length_a   1.000
_cell.length_b   1.000
_cell.length_c   1.000
_cell.angle_alpha   90.00
_cell.angle_beta   90.00
_cell.angle_gamma   90.00
#
_symmetry.space_group_name_H-M   'P 1'
#
loop_
_entity.id
_entity.type
_entity.pdbx_description
1 polymer ?
#
loop_
_entity_poly.entity_id
_entity_poly.type
_entity_poly.pdbx_seq_one_letter_code
_entity_poly.pdbx_strand_id
1 'polypeptide(L)'
;MACAAVLLLASCAAALVPKVDDPASKLKIAQDLFENHNRPLAAEPMIIDAIAIYQEKHDVAGLVEGQRVYGLFLRSAAVSGSKQHYLQYGFRDKEVSFDNRLSAALLYFERATALAREAGLVDIIPNLYVNIALTHYAQGNKDATCTAFDESLHADDVRMQHDPQRKIILPREYASFREGVKDLKMKAGCSS
;
A
#
# COMPACT_ATOMS: atom_id res chain seq x y z
N MET A 1 -31.71 35.37 29.54
CA MET A 1 -30.32 35.08 29.13
C MET A 1 -30.14 33.56 29.04
N ALA A 2 -30.27 32.98 27.85
CA ALA A 2 -30.06 31.55 27.64
C ALA A 2 -28.64 31.37 27.11
N CYS A 3 -27.77 30.79 27.93
CA CYS A 3 -26.40 30.44 27.55
C CYS A 3 -26.47 29.12 26.76
N ALA A 4 -26.44 29.21 25.43
CA ALA A 4 -26.31 28.05 24.57
C ALA A 4 -24.87 27.55 24.61
N ALA A 5 -24.62 26.48 25.37
CA ALA A 5 -23.35 25.78 25.37
C ALA A 5 -23.17 25.02 24.05
N VAL A 6 -22.31 25.53 23.17
CA VAL A 6 -21.88 24.83 21.95
C VAL A 6 -20.90 23.73 22.35
N LEU A 7 -21.37 22.49 22.40
CA LEU A 7 -20.53 21.30 22.55
C LEU A 7 -19.75 21.07 21.25
N LEU A 8 -18.50 21.52 21.23
CA LEU A 8 -17.53 21.18 20.19
C LEU A 8 -17.15 19.69 20.36
N LEU A 9 -17.78 18.81 19.58
CA LEU A 9 -17.34 17.42 19.43
C LEU A 9 -16.05 17.40 18.61
N ALA A 10 -14.91 17.56 19.28
CA ALA A 10 -13.61 17.21 18.71
C ALA A 10 -13.60 15.68 18.51
N SER A 11 -13.85 15.22 17.30
CA SER A 11 -13.68 13.82 16.95
C SER A 11 -12.19 13.49 17.08
N CYS A 12 -11.84 12.78 18.14
CA CYS A 12 -10.47 12.29 18.30
C CYS A 12 -10.22 11.31 17.14
N ALA A 13 -9.19 11.55 16.33
CA ALA A 13 -8.87 10.72 15.17
C ALA A 13 -8.65 9.23 15.54
N ALA A 14 -8.38 8.94 16.82
CA ALA A 14 -8.21 7.61 17.40
C ALA A 14 -9.50 6.99 17.98
N ALA A 15 -10.61 7.74 18.08
CA ALA A 15 -11.87 7.19 18.56
C ALA A 15 -12.34 6.06 17.62
N LEU A 16 -12.87 4.97 18.19
CA LEU A 16 -13.42 3.82 17.47
C LEU A 16 -12.40 2.99 16.64
N VAL A 17 -11.10 3.11 16.91
CA VAL A 17 -10.10 2.15 16.39
C VAL A 17 -9.96 1.00 17.38
N PRO A 18 -10.20 -0.26 16.98
CA PRO A 18 -10.06 -1.40 17.89
C PRO A 18 -8.60 -1.58 18.32
N LYS A 19 -8.37 -1.93 19.60
CA LYS A 19 -7.08 -2.43 20.04
C LYS A 19 -6.93 -3.87 19.59
N VAL A 20 -5.89 -4.15 18.82
CA VAL A 20 -5.56 -5.47 18.27
C VAL A 20 -4.06 -5.68 18.39
N ASP A 21 -3.68 -6.86 18.86
CA ASP A 21 -2.27 -7.27 19.06
C ASP A 21 -1.72 -8.05 17.87
N ASP A 22 -2.58 -8.79 17.16
CA ASP A 22 -2.20 -9.54 15.97
C ASP A 22 -1.76 -8.60 14.83
N PRO A 23 -0.52 -8.71 14.31
CA PRO A 23 0.00 -7.80 13.30
C PRO A 23 -0.73 -7.90 11.95
N ALA A 24 -1.26 -9.07 11.59
CA ALA A 24 -2.04 -9.22 10.36
C ALA A 24 -3.35 -8.42 10.44
N SER A 25 -4.03 -8.52 11.58
CA SER A 25 -5.24 -7.74 11.87
C SER A 25 -4.95 -6.24 11.88
N LYS A 26 -3.81 -5.80 12.44
CA LYS A 26 -3.38 -4.39 12.39
C LYS A 26 -3.27 -3.89 10.95
N LEU A 27 -2.59 -4.63 10.07
CA LEU A 27 -2.44 -4.26 8.66
C LEU A 27 -3.78 -4.17 7.94
N LYS A 28 -4.65 -5.17 8.13
CA LYS A 28 -6.00 -5.18 7.52
C LYS A 28 -6.84 -3.98 7.95
N ILE A 29 -6.87 -3.69 9.26
CA ILE A 29 -7.62 -2.54 9.78
C ILE A 29 -7.01 -1.23 9.30
N ALA A 30 -5.69 -1.11 9.29
CA ALA A 30 -5.01 0.08 8.80
C ALA A 30 -5.33 0.35 7.32
N GLN A 31 -5.30 -0.70 6.49
CA GLN A 31 -5.64 -0.59 5.08
C GLN A 31 -7.08 -0.10 4.88
N ASP A 32 -8.05 -0.69 5.59
CA ASP A 32 -9.44 -0.23 5.55
C ASP A 32 -9.59 1.23 6.02
N LEU A 33 -8.86 1.63 7.07
CA LEU A 33 -8.87 3.00 7.58
C LEU A 33 -8.44 4.02 6.53
N PHE A 34 -7.35 3.79 5.79
CA PHE A 34 -6.87 4.76 4.80
C PHE A 34 -7.54 4.62 3.43
N GLU A 35 -7.96 3.43 3.01
CA GLU A 35 -8.60 3.22 1.70
C GLU A 35 -10.08 3.60 1.72
N ASN A 36 -10.82 3.19 2.76
CA ASN A 36 -12.28 3.30 2.77
C ASN A 36 -12.80 4.40 3.72
N HIS A 37 -12.04 4.75 4.74
CA HIS A 37 -12.48 5.71 5.76
C HIS A 37 -11.74 7.05 5.74
N ASN A 38 -10.73 7.22 4.89
CA ASN A 38 -9.92 8.44 4.81
C ASN A 38 -9.29 8.83 6.17
N ARG A 39 -8.82 7.83 6.94
CA ARG A 39 -8.25 7.98 8.29
C ARG A 39 -6.76 7.59 8.34
N PRO A 40 -5.87 8.33 7.65
CA PRO A 40 -4.46 7.94 7.55
C PRO A 40 -3.71 8.07 8.89
N LEU A 41 -4.07 9.06 9.71
CA LEU A 41 -3.40 9.31 11.00
C LEU A 41 -3.58 8.16 12.01
N ALA A 42 -4.71 7.45 11.91
CA ALA A 42 -4.98 6.26 12.71
C ALA A 42 -4.33 5.00 12.10
N ALA A 43 -4.23 4.93 10.76
CA ALA A 43 -3.66 3.79 10.06
C ALA A 43 -2.15 3.67 10.25
N GLU A 44 -1.40 4.78 10.11
CA GLU A 44 0.07 4.77 10.13
C GLU A 44 0.69 4.05 11.34
N PRO A 45 0.34 4.38 12.60
CA PRO A 45 0.89 3.66 13.76
C PRO A 45 0.68 2.16 13.68
N MET A 46 -0.50 1.71 13.24
CA MET A 46 -0.81 0.28 13.16
C MET A 46 0.07 -0.43 12.14
N ILE A 47 0.41 0.23 11.03
CA ILE A 47 1.29 -0.32 9.98
C ILE A 47 2.72 -0.42 10.50
N ILE A 48 3.24 0.66 11.09
CA ILE A 48 4.61 0.70 11.64
C ILE A 48 4.78 -0.33 12.76
N ASP A 49 3.80 -0.44 13.67
CA ASP A 49 3.83 -1.43 14.74
C ASP A 49 3.81 -2.86 14.17
N ALA A 50 3.00 -3.14 13.15
CA ALA A 50 2.95 -4.45 12.53
C ALA A 50 4.27 -4.83 11.83
N ILE A 51 4.89 -3.88 11.10
CA ILE A 51 6.22 -4.08 10.48
C ILE A 51 7.26 -4.42 11.55
N ALA A 52 7.28 -3.68 12.66
CA ALA A 52 8.22 -3.94 13.76
C ALA A 52 8.02 -5.34 14.36
N ILE A 53 6.78 -5.76 14.60
CA ILE A 53 6.46 -7.10 15.12
C ILE A 53 6.90 -8.20 14.15
N TYR A 54 6.65 -8.05 12.85
CA TYR A 54 7.07 -9.05 11.86
C TYR A 54 8.59 -9.13 11.73
N GLN A 55 9.27 -7.99 11.81
CA GLN A 55 10.73 -7.94 11.82
C GLN A 55 11.31 -8.62 13.06
N GLU A 56 10.78 -8.35 14.25
CA GLU A 56 11.19 -9.01 15.51
C GLU A 56 10.96 -10.52 15.47
N LYS A 57 9.85 -10.96 14.86
CA LYS A 57 9.50 -12.39 14.73
C LYS A 57 10.23 -13.10 13.59
N HIS A 58 11.02 -12.40 12.79
CA HIS A 58 11.61 -12.90 11.55
C HIS A 58 10.58 -13.53 10.58
N ASP A 59 9.35 -13.00 10.59
CA ASP A 59 8.28 -13.44 9.69
C ASP A 59 8.39 -12.67 8.37
N VAL A 60 9.03 -13.30 7.38
CA VAL A 60 9.31 -12.66 6.08
C VAL A 60 8.02 -12.38 5.30
N ALA A 61 7.03 -13.27 5.36
CA ALA A 61 5.77 -13.07 4.64
C ALA A 61 4.98 -11.90 5.21
N GLY A 62 4.91 -11.81 6.55
CA GLY A 62 4.33 -10.67 7.23
C GLY A 62 5.08 -9.37 6.98
N LEU A 63 6.41 -9.41 6.94
CA LEU A 63 7.24 -8.23 6.65
C LEU A 63 7.02 -7.73 5.22
N VAL A 64 6.96 -8.62 4.23
CA VAL A 64 6.62 -8.29 2.84
C VAL A 64 5.27 -7.57 2.76
N GLU A 65 4.27 -8.10 3.45
CA GLU A 65 2.93 -7.51 3.48
C GLU A 65 2.92 -6.14 4.18
N GLY A 66 3.61 -6.00 5.31
CA GLY A 66 3.75 -4.73 6.01
C GLY A 66 4.40 -3.66 5.14
N GLN A 67 5.49 -4.00 4.45
CA GLN A 67 6.17 -3.10 3.50
C GLN A 67 5.23 -2.70 2.36
N ARG A 68 4.48 -3.65 1.78
CA ARG A 68 3.48 -3.38 0.74
C ARG A 68 2.41 -2.42 1.23
N VAL A 69 1.82 -2.66 2.40
CA VAL A 69 0.75 -1.82 2.96
C VAL A 69 1.25 -0.41 3.28
N TYR A 70 2.49 -0.25 3.77
CA TYR A 70 3.03 1.08 3.99
C TYR A 70 3.28 1.85 2.67
N GLY A 71 3.79 1.17 1.63
CA GLY A 71 3.89 1.78 0.30
C GLY A 71 2.54 2.25 -0.24
N LEU A 72 1.49 1.44 -0.07
CA LEU A 72 0.12 1.83 -0.45
C LEU A 72 -0.38 3.04 0.34
N PHE A 73 -0.16 3.03 1.65
CA PHE A 73 -0.52 4.13 2.55
C PHE A 73 0.12 5.44 2.09
N LEU A 74 1.43 5.44 1.81
CA LEU A 74 2.17 6.63 1.37
C LEU A 74 1.66 7.19 0.03
N ARG A 75 1.23 6.33 -0.90
CA ARG A 75 0.62 6.73 -2.18
C ARG A 75 -0.85 7.18 -2.05
N SER A 76 -1.52 6.87 -0.95
CA SER A 76 -2.97 7.02 -0.83
C SER A 76 -3.47 8.46 -0.98
N ALA A 77 -4.71 8.58 -1.47
CA ALA A 77 -5.44 9.85 -1.46
C ALA A 77 -5.66 10.36 -0.04
N ALA A 78 -5.76 9.46 0.95
CA ALA A 78 -5.94 9.83 2.35
C ALA A 78 -4.76 10.62 2.91
N VAL A 79 -3.53 10.18 2.64
CA VAL A 79 -2.31 10.95 3.00
C VAL A 79 -2.31 12.30 2.28
N SER A 80 -2.71 12.34 1.01
CA SER A 80 -2.82 13.59 0.25
C SER A 80 -3.85 14.56 0.87
N GLY A 81 -5.00 14.05 1.33
CA GLY A 81 -6.02 14.82 2.03
C GLY A 81 -5.59 15.30 3.42
N SER A 82 -4.59 14.65 4.02
CA SER A 82 -4.01 15.02 5.33
C SER A 82 -2.68 15.78 5.19
N LYS A 83 -2.43 16.41 4.04
CA LYS A 83 -1.18 17.13 3.72
C LYS A 83 -0.69 18.05 4.84
N GLN A 84 -1.57 18.88 5.39
CA GLN A 84 -1.17 19.85 6.42
C GLN A 84 -0.60 19.16 7.67
N HIS A 85 -1.17 18.03 8.07
CA HIS A 85 -0.65 17.26 9.20
C HIS A 85 0.76 16.75 8.91
N TYR A 86 0.96 16.10 7.77
CA TYR A 86 2.26 15.51 7.40
C TYR A 86 3.35 16.54 7.13
N LEU A 87 2.99 17.74 6.67
CA LEU A 87 3.95 18.84 6.57
C LEU A 87 4.36 19.40 7.93
N GLN A 88 3.44 19.42 8.90
CA GLN A 88 3.69 19.99 10.23
C GLN A 88 4.37 19.00 11.19
N TYR A 89 3.97 17.74 11.16
CA TYR A 89 4.36 16.73 12.15
C TYR A 89 5.21 15.60 11.58
N GLY A 90 5.33 15.51 10.24
CA GLY A 90 6.05 14.43 9.58
C GLY A 90 5.30 13.10 9.58
N PHE A 91 5.95 12.09 9.01
CA PHE A 91 5.53 10.69 9.06
C PHE A 91 6.19 9.99 10.25
N ARG A 92 5.72 8.79 10.58
CA ARG A 92 6.36 7.96 11.62
C ARG A 92 7.69 7.39 11.17
N ASP A 93 7.82 7.03 9.89
CA ASP A 93 9.13 6.84 9.29
C ASP A 93 9.78 8.22 9.09
N LYS A 94 10.91 8.44 9.77
CA LYS A 94 11.61 9.72 9.81
C LYS A 94 12.30 10.08 8.50
N GLU A 95 12.56 9.08 7.65
CA GLU A 95 13.14 9.30 6.32
C GLU A 95 12.06 9.73 5.31
N VAL A 96 10.78 9.64 5.68
CA VAL A 96 9.65 10.01 4.83
C VAL A 96 9.17 11.43 5.13
N SER A 97 9.05 12.21 4.07
CA SER A 97 8.44 13.53 4.05
C SER A 97 7.26 13.55 3.08
N PHE A 98 6.42 14.58 3.18
CA PHE A 98 5.29 14.70 2.27
C PHE A 98 5.74 14.79 0.80
N ASP A 99 6.88 15.43 0.56
CA ASP A 99 7.42 15.66 -0.78
C ASP A 99 8.07 14.41 -1.38
N ASN A 100 8.73 13.59 -0.55
CA ASN A 100 9.39 12.36 -1.03
C ASN A 100 8.51 11.10 -0.96
N ARG A 101 7.27 11.19 -0.43
CA ARG A 101 6.44 10.01 -0.08
C ARG A 101 6.21 9.03 -1.22
N LEU A 102 6.12 9.49 -2.47
CA LEU A 102 5.96 8.59 -3.62
C LEU A 102 7.26 7.83 -3.92
N SER A 103 8.41 8.49 -3.81
CA SER A 103 9.71 7.82 -3.90
C SER A 103 9.94 6.86 -2.74
N ALA A 104 9.51 7.24 -1.53
CA ALA A 104 9.53 6.34 -0.38
C ALA A 104 8.62 5.11 -0.60
N ALA A 105 7.41 5.29 -1.12
CA ALA A 105 6.51 4.18 -1.45
C ALA A 105 7.18 3.17 -2.39
N LEU A 106 7.90 3.63 -3.42
CA LEU A 106 8.69 2.77 -4.31
C LEU A 106 9.73 1.96 -3.54
N LEU A 107 10.52 2.58 -2.67
CA LEU A 107 11.51 1.88 -1.84
C LEU A 107 10.88 0.77 -1.00
N TYR A 108 9.70 1.01 -0.43
CA TYR A 108 8.95 0.01 0.32
C TYR A 108 8.47 -1.15 -0.57
N PHE A 109 7.96 -0.88 -1.77
CA PHE A 109 7.59 -1.93 -2.72
C PHE A 109 8.79 -2.72 -3.25
N GLU A 110 9.93 -2.06 -3.49
CA GLU A 110 11.17 -2.70 -3.92
C GLU A 110 11.73 -3.63 -2.84
N ARG A 111 11.75 -3.18 -1.58
CA ARG A 111 12.11 -4.03 -0.42
C ARG A 111 11.19 -5.22 -0.28
N ALA A 112 9.88 -5.01 -0.38
CA ALA A 112 8.89 -6.09 -0.37
C ALA A 112 9.15 -7.09 -1.51
N THR A 113 9.51 -6.59 -2.70
CA THR A 113 9.79 -7.44 -3.88
C THR A 113 11.06 -8.26 -3.69
N ALA A 114 12.12 -7.65 -3.15
CA ALA A 114 13.37 -8.35 -2.86
C ALA A 114 13.16 -9.46 -1.83
N LEU A 115 12.52 -9.15 -0.70
CA LEU A 115 12.18 -10.12 0.34
C LEU A 115 11.28 -11.25 -0.19
N ALA A 116 10.28 -10.91 -1.01
CA ALA A 116 9.39 -11.91 -1.62
C ALA A 116 10.14 -12.85 -2.56
N ARG A 117 11.06 -12.32 -3.38
CA ARG A 117 11.91 -13.13 -4.27
C ARG A 117 12.82 -14.06 -3.48
N GLU A 118 13.49 -13.56 -2.45
CA GLU A 118 14.38 -14.35 -1.59
C GLU A 118 13.64 -15.47 -0.85
N ALA A 119 12.41 -15.20 -0.38
CA ALA A 119 11.59 -16.16 0.34
C ALA A 119 10.71 -17.06 -0.55
N GLY A 120 10.79 -16.93 -1.88
CA GLY A 120 9.96 -17.73 -2.80
C GLY A 120 8.45 -17.40 -2.75
N LEU A 121 8.08 -16.21 -2.27
CA LEU A 121 6.69 -15.74 -2.18
C LEU A 121 6.19 -15.24 -3.54
N VAL A 122 6.19 -16.12 -4.54
CA VAL A 122 5.95 -15.77 -5.96
C VAL A 122 4.57 -15.15 -6.22
N ASP A 123 3.57 -15.42 -5.37
CA ASP A 123 2.20 -14.97 -5.58
C ASP A 123 2.00 -13.46 -5.44
N ILE A 124 2.80 -12.80 -4.60
CA ILE A 124 2.62 -11.36 -4.31
C ILE A 124 3.39 -10.46 -5.27
N ILE A 125 4.46 -10.99 -5.89
CA ILE A 125 5.38 -10.23 -6.76
C ILE A 125 4.66 -9.50 -7.90
N PRO A 126 3.70 -10.12 -8.63
CA PRO A 126 2.99 -9.42 -9.70
C PRO A 126 2.28 -8.15 -9.20
N ASN A 127 1.62 -8.24 -8.04
CA ASN A 127 0.92 -7.11 -7.41
C ASN A 127 1.88 -6.04 -6.88
N LEU A 128 3.07 -6.41 -6.43
CA LEU A 128 4.10 -5.43 -6.04
C LEU A 128 4.51 -4.60 -7.24
N TYR A 129 4.72 -5.22 -8.40
CA TYR A 129 5.02 -4.50 -9.64
C TYR A 129 3.86 -3.62 -10.15
N VAL A 130 2.60 -4.04 -10.00
CA VAL A 130 1.46 -3.14 -10.25
C VAL A 130 1.55 -1.89 -9.38
N ASN A 131 1.87 -2.06 -8.10
CA ASN A 131 1.98 -0.93 -7.18
C ASN A 131 3.16 -0.01 -7.50
N ILE A 132 4.29 -0.56 -7.95
CA ILE A 132 5.42 0.22 -8.47
C ILE A 132 4.98 1.01 -9.71
N ALA A 133 4.32 0.37 -10.67
CA ALA A 133 3.83 1.02 -11.88
C ALA A 133 2.87 2.18 -11.57
N LEU A 134 1.88 1.95 -10.70
CA LEU A 134 0.92 2.98 -10.29
C LEU A 134 1.58 4.13 -9.52
N THR A 135 2.68 3.86 -8.81
CA THR A 135 3.44 4.89 -8.12
C THR A 135 4.24 5.74 -9.10
N HIS A 136 4.91 5.12 -10.07
CA HIS A 136 5.56 5.85 -11.17
C HIS A 136 4.56 6.66 -12.00
N TYR A 137 3.37 6.11 -12.23
CA TYR A 137 2.31 6.81 -12.95
C TYR A 137 1.89 8.07 -12.19
N ALA A 138 1.73 7.97 -10.87
CA ALA A 138 1.43 9.13 -10.01
C ALA A 138 2.56 10.18 -9.99
N GLN A 139 3.80 9.78 -10.28
CA GLN A 139 4.95 10.68 -10.44
C GLN A 139 5.07 11.25 -11.87
N GLY A 140 4.24 10.82 -12.82
CA GLY A 140 4.34 11.20 -14.23
C GLY A 140 5.50 10.53 -14.97
N ASN A 141 6.15 9.51 -14.39
CA ASN A 141 7.25 8.79 -15.03
C ASN A 141 6.70 7.66 -15.92
N LYS A 142 6.37 8.00 -17.17
CA LYS A 142 5.75 7.09 -18.12
C LYS A 142 6.61 5.85 -18.40
N ASP A 143 7.91 6.02 -18.67
CA ASP A 143 8.78 4.91 -19.06
C ASP A 143 8.91 3.87 -17.93
N ALA A 144 9.11 4.34 -16.69
CA ALA A 144 9.17 3.47 -15.53
C ALA A 144 7.80 2.83 -15.21
N THR A 145 6.70 3.54 -15.46
CA THR A 145 5.34 2.99 -15.36
C THR A 145 5.16 1.78 -16.29
N CYS A 146 5.50 1.95 -17.58
CA CYS A 146 5.33 0.90 -18.57
C CYS A 146 6.24 -0.29 -18.27
N THR A 147 7.50 -0.03 -17.92
CA THR A 147 8.46 -1.06 -17.52
C THR A 147 7.93 -1.89 -16.33
N ALA A 148 7.40 -1.24 -15.29
CA ALA A 148 6.87 -1.95 -14.13
C ALA A 148 5.60 -2.75 -14.45
N PHE A 149 4.74 -2.31 -15.37
CA PHE A 149 3.62 -3.13 -15.84
C PHE A 149 4.10 -4.37 -16.62
N ASP A 150 5.16 -4.25 -17.42
CA ASP A 150 5.75 -5.39 -18.12
C ASP A 150 6.35 -6.40 -17.13
N GLU A 151 7.07 -5.93 -16.12
CA GLU A 151 7.58 -6.76 -15.02
C GLU A 151 6.46 -7.45 -14.24
N SER A 152 5.32 -6.77 -14.03
CA SER A 152 4.14 -7.37 -13.40
C SER A 152 3.59 -8.55 -14.20
N LEU A 153 3.47 -8.40 -15.52
CA LEU A 153 3.00 -9.46 -16.41
C LEU A 153 3.99 -10.63 -16.47
N HIS A 154 5.29 -10.33 -16.54
CA HIS A 154 6.34 -11.34 -16.51
C HIS A 154 6.34 -12.13 -15.20
N ALA A 155 6.21 -11.44 -14.05
CA ALA A 155 6.11 -12.08 -12.76
C ALA A 155 4.86 -12.98 -12.65
N ASP A 156 3.74 -12.58 -13.27
CA ASP A 156 2.54 -13.42 -13.33
C ASP A 156 2.77 -14.69 -14.16
N ASP A 157 3.52 -14.62 -15.26
CA ASP A 157 3.93 -15.80 -16.03
C ASP A 157 4.76 -16.76 -15.17
N VAL A 158 5.73 -16.26 -14.41
CA VAL A 158 6.54 -17.07 -13.47
C VAL A 158 5.66 -17.70 -12.39
N ARG A 159 4.75 -16.94 -11.79
CA ARG A 159 3.81 -17.43 -10.78
C ARG A 159 2.93 -18.56 -11.34
N MET A 160 2.38 -18.41 -12.55
CA MET A 160 1.55 -19.43 -13.18
C MET A 160 2.33 -20.71 -13.49
N GLN A 161 3.61 -20.62 -13.83
CA GLN A 161 4.47 -21.79 -14.01
C GLN A 161 4.72 -22.54 -12.70
N HIS A 162 4.80 -21.81 -11.57
CA HIS A 162 5.02 -22.40 -10.26
C HIS A 162 3.78 -23.08 -9.68
N ASP A 163 2.61 -22.44 -9.78
CA ASP A 163 1.33 -23.01 -9.35
C ASP A 163 0.18 -22.61 -10.30
N PRO A 164 -0.09 -23.42 -11.34
CA PRO A 164 -1.10 -23.12 -12.34
C PRO A 164 -2.55 -23.14 -11.78
N GLN A 165 -2.79 -23.79 -10.64
CA GLN A 165 -4.15 -23.98 -10.10
C GLN A 165 -4.53 -22.91 -9.08
N ARG A 166 -3.56 -22.13 -8.58
CA ARG A 166 -3.81 -21.09 -7.61
C ARG A 166 -4.54 -19.89 -8.22
N LYS A 167 -5.78 -19.69 -7.78
CA LYS A 167 -6.64 -18.57 -8.17
C LYS A 167 -6.17 -17.27 -7.50
N ILE A 168 -6.05 -16.21 -8.28
CA ILE A 168 -5.89 -14.84 -7.78
C ILE A 168 -7.27 -14.30 -7.36
N ILE A 169 -7.34 -13.58 -6.24
CA ILE A 169 -8.51 -12.78 -5.88
C ILE A 169 -8.46 -11.50 -6.72
N LEU A 170 -9.45 -11.32 -7.60
CA LEU A 170 -9.54 -10.20 -8.53
C LEU A 170 -10.71 -9.28 -8.16
N PRO A 171 -10.59 -7.96 -8.43
CA PRO A 171 -11.76 -7.10 -8.56
C PRO A 171 -12.76 -7.70 -9.56
N ARG A 172 -14.07 -7.55 -9.30
CA ARG A 172 -15.14 -8.23 -10.07
C ARG A 172 -15.17 -7.86 -11.55
N GLU A 173 -14.61 -6.71 -11.89
CA GLU A 173 -14.58 -6.13 -13.22
C GLU A 173 -13.56 -6.78 -14.18
N TYR A 174 -12.63 -7.60 -13.69
CA TYR A 174 -11.62 -8.25 -14.54
C TYR A 174 -11.76 -9.77 -14.49
N ALA A 175 -11.71 -10.43 -15.66
CA ALA A 175 -11.76 -11.88 -15.73
C ALA A 175 -10.41 -12.53 -15.36
N SER A 176 -9.30 -11.76 -15.43
CA SER A 176 -7.98 -12.22 -15.02
C SER A 176 -7.09 -11.08 -14.51
N PHE A 177 -6.04 -11.41 -13.76
CA PHE A 177 -5.00 -10.45 -13.35
C PHE A 177 -4.38 -9.76 -14.57
N ARG A 178 -4.01 -10.56 -15.58
CA ARG A 178 -3.42 -10.09 -16.84
C ARG A 178 -4.31 -9.08 -17.58
N GLU A 179 -5.62 -9.30 -17.59
CA GLU A 179 -6.57 -8.36 -18.20
C GLU A 179 -6.57 -7.02 -17.46
N GLY A 180 -6.65 -7.05 -16.12
CA GLY A 180 -6.60 -5.84 -15.30
C GLY A 180 -5.29 -5.06 -15.48
N VAL A 181 -4.15 -5.74 -15.50
CA VAL A 181 -2.85 -5.10 -15.73
C VAL A 181 -2.77 -4.49 -17.13
N LYS A 182 -3.25 -5.19 -18.17
CA LYS A 182 -3.28 -4.66 -19.53
C LYS A 182 -4.17 -3.41 -19.67
N ASP A 183 -5.34 -3.41 -19.03
CA ASP A 183 -6.22 -2.25 -19.00
C ASP A 183 -5.55 -1.05 -18.30
N LEU A 184 -4.91 -1.27 -17.15
CA LEU A 184 -4.14 -0.23 -16.46
C LEU A 184 -2.97 0.29 -17.33
N LYS A 185 -2.25 -0.61 -18.01
CA LYS A 185 -1.15 -0.29 -18.93
C LYS A 185 -1.64 0.60 -20.09
N MET A 186 -2.78 0.27 -20.70
CA MET A 186 -3.41 1.10 -21.74
C MET A 186 -3.86 2.46 -21.20
N LYS A 187 -4.50 2.51 -20.03
CA LYS A 187 -4.91 3.77 -19.37
C LYS A 187 -3.73 4.67 -19.04
N ALA A 188 -2.57 4.10 -18.75
CA ALA A 188 -1.31 4.82 -18.55
C ALA A 188 -0.64 5.26 -19.87
N GLY A 189 -1.22 4.93 -21.03
CA GLY A 189 -0.70 5.30 -22.35
C GLY A 189 0.53 4.50 -22.78
N CYS A 190 0.78 3.35 -22.16
CA CYS A 190 1.82 2.41 -22.57
C CYS A 190 1.40 1.65 -23.83
N SER A 191 2.36 1.27 -24.67
CA SER A 191 2.11 0.37 -25.79
C SER A 191 1.73 -1.03 -25.29
N SER A 192 0.87 -1.72 -26.04
CA SER A 192 0.41 -3.09 -25.78
C SER A 192 1.58 -4.05 -25.57
#